data_AF-A0A3D2JVK2-F1
#
_entry.id   AF-A0A3D2JVK2-F1
#
_cell.length_a   1.000
_cell.length_b   1.000
_cell.length_c   1.000
_cell.angle_alpha   90.00
_cell.angle_beta   90.00
_cell.angle_gamma   90.00
#
_symmetry.space_group_name_H-M   'P 1'
#
loop_
_entity.id
_entity.type
_entity.pdbx_description
1 polymer ?
#
loop_
_entity_poly.entity_id
_entity_poly.type
_entity_poly.pdbx_seq_one_letter_code
_entity_poly.pdbx_strand_id
1 'polypeptide(L)'
;MKYTPLKRSTWCQRQLLRVISLFLMPALLQAQEVSDHQYSSEAIQAGLAIYSRECALCHGPQGDLVSGINLRLGQFRTASSDEDLRQVISNGAA
;
A
#
# COMPACT_ATOMS: atom_id res chain seq x y z
N MET A 1 -35.22 -3.66 -68.70
CA MET A 1 -35.11 -3.73 -67.23
C MET A 1 -33.64 -3.83 -66.82
N LYS A 2 -33.12 -2.88 -66.03
CA LYS A 2 -31.81 -2.98 -65.37
C LYS A 2 -32.06 -2.92 -63.86
N TYR A 3 -31.70 -3.98 -63.13
CA TYR A 3 -31.80 -4.00 -61.66
C TYR A 3 -30.50 -3.45 -61.05
N THR A 4 -30.62 -2.48 -60.15
CA THR A 4 -29.51 -1.92 -59.34
C THR A 4 -29.36 -2.73 -58.04
N PRO A 5 -28.13 -3.02 -57.58
CA PRO A 5 -27.92 -3.75 -56.33
C PRO A 5 -28.05 -2.83 -55.11
N LEU A 6 -28.80 -3.28 -54.10
CA LEU A 6 -28.88 -2.64 -52.78
C LEU A 6 -27.53 -2.74 -52.05
N LYS A 7 -26.91 -1.58 -51.80
CA LYS A 7 -25.70 -1.40 -51.00
C LYS A 7 -26.01 -1.66 -49.53
N ARG A 8 -25.56 -2.80 -48.98
CA ARG A 8 -25.77 -3.17 -47.58
C ARG A 8 -24.92 -2.29 -46.66
N SER A 9 -25.61 -1.65 -45.71
CA SER A 9 -25.03 -0.75 -44.70
C SER A 9 -24.14 -1.53 -43.72
N THR A 10 -22.83 -1.25 -43.75
CA THR A 10 -21.81 -1.82 -42.84
C THR A 10 -21.90 -1.27 -41.41
N TRP A 11 -22.96 -0.53 -41.10
CA TRP A 11 -23.14 0.19 -39.84
C TRP A 11 -23.72 -0.69 -38.72
N CYS A 12 -24.57 -1.68 -39.06
CA CYS A 12 -25.11 -2.62 -38.08
C CYS A 12 -24.06 -3.66 -37.63
N GLN A 13 -23.11 -3.98 -38.51
CA GLN A 13 -22.08 -5.00 -38.26
C GLN A 13 -20.96 -4.50 -37.33
N ARG A 14 -20.77 -3.18 -37.21
CA ARG A 14 -19.71 -2.56 -36.37
C ARG A 14 -20.11 -2.35 -34.91
N GLN A 15 -21.40 -2.40 -34.58
CA GLN A 15 -21.86 -2.21 -33.20
C GLN A 15 -21.86 -3.51 -32.37
N LEU A 16 -22.06 -4.66 -33.01
CA LEU A 16 -22.12 -5.95 -32.31
C LEU A 16 -20.77 -6.39 -31.71
N LEU A 17 -19.65 -5.94 -32.28
CA LEU A 17 -18.30 -6.29 -31.80
C LEU A 17 -17.85 -5.52 -30.54
N ARG A 18 -18.56 -4.46 -30.13
CA ARG A 18 -18.16 -3.68 -28.95
C ARG A 18 -18.75 -4.18 -27.63
N VAL A 19 -19.87 -4.91 -27.66
CA VAL A 19 -20.58 -5.31 -26.43
C VAL A 19 -20.03 -6.63 -25.86
N ILE A 20 -19.58 -7.55 -26.73
CA ILE A 20 -19.08 -8.88 -26.32
C ILE A 20 -17.70 -8.80 -25.62
N SER A 21 -16.90 -7.77 -25.90
CA SER A 21 -15.57 -7.62 -25.32
C SER A 21 -15.56 -7.20 -23.84
N LEU A 22 -16.70 -6.80 -23.27
CA LEU A 22 -16.77 -6.29 -21.89
C LEU A 22 -17.13 -7.35 -20.83
N PHE A 23 -17.48 -8.57 -21.23
CA PHE A 23 -18.05 -9.60 -20.33
C PHE A 23 -17.14 -10.80 -20.03
N LEU A 24 -15.85 -10.73 -20.40
CA LEU A 24 -14.87 -11.82 -20.19
C LEU A 24 -13.59 -11.32 -19.48
N MET A 25 -13.71 -10.45 -18.47
CA MET A 25 -12.61 -10.17 -17.55
C MET A 25 -12.80 -11.02 -16.29
N PRO A 26 -11.96 -12.05 -16.06
CA PRO A 26 -12.16 -13.01 -15.00
C PRO A 26 -11.95 -12.39 -13.62
N ALA A 27 -12.58 -13.01 -12.63
CA ALA A 27 -12.45 -12.78 -11.20
C ALA A 27 -11.02 -13.03 -10.65
N LEU A 28 -10.03 -12.30 -11.13
CA LEU A 28 -8.64 -12.29 -10.67
C LEU A 28 -8.38 -11.07 -9.76
N LEU A 29 -9.30 -10.77 -8.85
CA LEU A 29 -9.22 -9.60 -7.96
C LEU A 29 -9.04 -9.98 -6.48
N GLN A 30 -8.64 -11.21 -6.17
CA GLN A 30 -8.41 -11.65 -4.78
C GLN A 30 -6.97 -12.06 -4.53
N ALA A 31 -6.05 -11.16 -4.84
CA ALA A 31 -4.71 -11.14 -4.26
C ALA A 31 -4.16 -9.73 -4.44
N GLN A 32 -4.65 -8.79 -3.63
CA GLN A 32 -3.83 -7.62 -3.35
C GLN A 32 -2.61 -8.14 -2.59
N GLU A 33 -1.51 -8.26 -3.31
CA GLU A 33 -0.17 -8.26 -2.74
C GLU A 33 -0.13 -7.16 -1.66
N VAL A 34 0.04 -7.56 -0.40
CA VAL A 34 0.32 -6.63 0.69
C VAL A 34 1.63 -5.92 0.29
N SER A 35 1.50 -4.72 -0.26
CA SER A 35 2.65 -3.88 -0.59
C SER A 35 3.48 -3.62 0.67
N ASP A 36 4.79 -3.62 0.47
CA ASP A 36 5.90 -3.82 1.43
C ASP A 36 6.05 -2.76 2.55
N HIS A 37 5.07 -1.88 2.76
CA HIS A 37 5.14 -0.79 3.75
C HIS A 37 3.81 -0.53 4.49
N GLN A 38 2.89 -1.49 4.54
CA GLN A 38 1.66 -1.35 5.32
C GLN A 38 1.55 -2.43 6.41
N TYR A 39 1.81 -2.01 7.64
CA TYR A 39 1.57 -2.81 8.84
C TYR A 39 0.07 -3.00 9.06
N SER A 40 -0.34 -4.21 9.44
CA SER A 40 -1.72 -4.48 9.81
C SER A 40 -2.11 -3.75 11.10
N SER A 41 -3.41 -3.54 11.34
CA SER A 41 -3.91 -2.98 12.60
C SER A 41 -3.34 -3.73 13.80
N GLU A 42 -3.40 -5.06 13.75
CA GLU A 42 -2.97 -5.95 14.83
C GLU A 42 -1.49 -5.77 15.12
N ALA A 43 -0.65 -5.64 14.07
CA ALA A 43 0.77 -5.36 14.22
C ALA A 43 1.03 -3.98 14.85
N ILE A 44 0.27 -2.96 14.46
CA ILE A 44 0.36 -1.60 15.05
C ILE A 44 -0.03 -1.64 16.53
N GLN A 45 -1.13 -2.32 16.89
CA GLN A 45 -1.54 -2.44 18.29
C GLN A 45 -0.53 -3.23 19.14
N ALA A 46 0.03 -4.31 18.59
CA ALA A 46 1.08 -5.07 19.25
C ALA A 46 2.34 -4.21 19.48
N GLY A 47 2.77 -3.47 18.46
CA GLY A 47 3.89 -2.54 18.57
C GLY A 47 3.67 -1.43 19.59
N LEU A 48 2.47 -0.85 19.62
CA LEU A 48 2.08 0.16 20.62
C LEU A 48 2.15 -0.39 22.04
N ALA A 49 1.64 -1.60 22.28
CA ALA A 49 1.67 -2.22 23.61
C ALA A 49 3.10 -2.43 24.13
N ILE A 50 4.03 -2.83 23.24
CA ILE A 50 5.46 -2.94 23.56
C ILE A 50 6.05 -1.55 23.83
N TYR A 51 5.81 -0.59 22.94
CA TYR A 51 6.34 0.77 23.07
C TYR A 51 5.94 1.41 24.40
N SER A 52 4.66 1.32 24.77
CA SER A 52 4.14 1.88 26.02
C SER A 52 4.78 1.26 27.26
N ARG A 53 5.11 -0.03 27.23
CA ARG A 53 5.67 -0.75 28.38
C ARG A 53 7.18 -0.61 28.49
N GLU A 54 7.89 -0.68 27.37
CA GLU A 54 9.36 -0.83 27.36
C GLU A 54 10.09 0.46 26.96
N CYS A 55 9.49 1.33 26.14
CA CYS A 55 10.20 2.44 25.50
C CYS A 55 9.77 3.81 26.01
N ALA A 56 8.48 3.97 26.31
CA ALA A 56 7.87 5.26 26.67
C ALA A 56 8.42 5.86 27.98
N LEU A 57 9.04 5.05 28.86
CA LEU A 57 9.67 5.53 30.09
C LEU A 57 10.77 6.57 29.81
N CYS A 58 11.53 6.37 28.72
CA CYS A 58 12.63 7.26 28.34
C CYS A 58 12.28 8.16 27.15
N HIS A 59 11.42 7.69 26.25
CA HIS A 59 11.06 8.42 25.03
C HIS A 59 9.75 9.20 25.14
N GLY A 60 8.99 9.04 26.23
CA GLY A 60 7.65 9.61 26.40
C GLY A 60 6.59 8.88 25.57
N PRO A 61 5.29 9.11 25.85
CA PRO A 61 4.21 8.47 25.09
C PRO A 61 4.14 8.91 23.61
N GLN A 62 4.73 10.06 23.28
CA GLN A 62 4.74 10.61 21.91
C GLN A 62 6.10 10.47 21.20
N GLY A 63 7.10 9.87 21.86
CA GLY A 63 8.43 9.67 21.28
C GLY A 63 9.27 10.93 21.09
N ASP A 64 9.03 11.96 21.89
CA ASP A 64 9.62 13.30 21.76
C ASP A 64 10.24 13.84 23.07
N LEU A 65 10.42 12.99 24.09
CA LEU A 65 11.01 13.42 25.37
C LEU A 65 12.50 13.74 25.27
N VAL A 66 13.21 13.13 24.31
CA VAL A 66 14.65 13.32 24.14
C VAL A 66 14.91 14.49 23.20
N SER A 67 15.67 15.48 23.67
CA SER A 67 16.00 16.68 22.90
C SER A 67 16.57 16.35 21.51
N GLY A 68 15.94 16.90 20.47
CA GLY A 68 16.34 16.70 19.08
C GLY A 68 15.92 15.36 18.46
N ILE A 69 15.12 14.54 19.16
CA ILE A 69 14.56 13.28 18.66
C ILE A 69 13.03 13.39 18.61
N ASN A 70 12.43 12.89 17.54
CA ASN A 70 10.98 12.66 17.46
C ASN A 70 10.72 11.38 16.65
N LEU A 71 10.42 10.29 17.35
CA LEU A 71 10.27 8.97 16.73
C LEU A 71 9.07 8.92 15.75
N ARG A 72 8.00 9.65 16.04
CA ARG A 72 6.80 9.72 15.19
C ARG A 72 7.04 10.46 13.88
N LEU A 73 7.92 11.46 13.90
CA LEU A 73 8.28 12.24 12.72
C LEU A 73 9.51 11.69 11.97
N GLY A 74 10.04 10.52 12.40
CA GLY A 74 11.24 9.94 11.79
C GLY A 74 12.52 10.74 12.07
N GLN A 75 12.54 11.54 13.13
CA GLN A 75 13.70 12.33 13.53
C GLN A 75 14.55 11.53 14.51
N PHE A 76 15.57 10.84 13.98
CA PHE A 76 16.47 9.99 14.74
C PHE A 76 17.88 10.60 14.84
N ARG A 77 18.67 10.15 15.83
CA ARG A 77 20.07 10.61 15.96
C ARG A 77 20.97 10.08 14.85
N THR A 78 20.85 8.80 14.54
CA THR A 78 21.79 8.08 13.65
C THR A 78 21.12 7.17 12.63
N ALA A 79 19.88 6.72 12.87
CA ALA A 79 19.19 5.81 11.97
C ALA A 79 18.67 6.55 10.72
N SER A 80 18.92 5.98 9.55
CA SER A 80 18.51 6.52 8.25
C SER A 80 17.62 5.55 7.44
N SER A 81 17.48 4.31 7.92
CA SER A 81 16.69 3.25 7.30
C SER A 81 16.02 2.35 8.35
N ASP A 82 15.04 1.55 7.93
CA ASP A 82 14.40 0.55 8.80
C ASP A 82 15.39 -0.51 9.31
N GLU A 83 16.41 -0.83 8.52
CA GLU A 83 17.47 -1.73 8.98
C GLU A 83 18.29 -1.09 10.10
N ASP A 84 18.66 0.19 9.98
CA ASP A 84 19.35 0.91 11.06
C ASP A 84 18.50 0.92 12.34
N LEU A 85 17.18 1.16 12.20
CA LEU A 85 16.25 1.12 13.33
C LEU A 85 16.22 -0.27 13.98
N ARG A 86 16.12 -1.35 13.19
CA ARG A 86 16.16 -2.73 13.71
C ARG A 86 17.45 -3.01 14.46
N GLN A 87 18.60 -2.59 13.93
CA GLN A 87 19.90 -2.80 14.57
C GLN A 87 20.00 -2.03 15.90
N VAL A 88 19.62 -0.76 15.93
CA VAL A 88 19.67 0.07 17.16
C VAL A 88 18.69 -0.45 18.21
N ILE A 89 17.50 -0.88 17.83
CA ILE A 89 16.50 -1.43 18.77
C ILE A 89 16.98 -2.76 19.35
N SER A 90 17.60 -3.61 18.53
CA SER A 90 18.00 -4.96 18.94
C SER A 90 19.29 -4.97 19.77
N ASN A 91 20.25 -4.11 19.43
CA ASN A 91 21.59 -4.12 20.01
C ASN A 91 21.87 -2.95 20.95
N GLY A 92 20.99 -1.94 20.98
CA GLY A 92 21.24 -0.65 21.62
C GLY A 92 22.09 0.27 20.73
N ALA A 93 22.22 1.52 21.17
CA ALA A 93 23.16 2.49 20.62
C ALA A 93 24.31 2.72 21.61
N ALA A 94 25.54 2.81 21.10
CA ALA A 94 26.72 3.18 21.88
C ALA A 94 26.75 4.67 22.25
#